data_AF-A0A956XA26-F1
#
_entry.id   AF-A0A956XA26-F1
#
_cell.length_a   1.000
_cell.length_b   1.000
_cell.length_c   1.000
_cell.angle_alpha   90.00
_cell.angle_beta   90.00
_cell.angle_gamma   90.00
#
_symmetry.space_group_name_H-M   'P 1'
#
loop_
_entity.id
_entity.type
_entity.pdbx_description
1 polymer ?
#
loop_
_entity_poly.entity_id
_entity_poly.type
_entity_poly.pdbx_seq_one_letter_code
_entity_poly.pdbx_strand_id
1 'polypeptide(L)'
;MELLTPEIREALPLLYANEEQGLAAQALVKFFTPDSNWTWYASEFDGEDIFFGLVIGFEAELGYFSLQELQSVRGPLGLPIERDLHYKPRSLAELQSHYQDAGYAY
;
A
#
# COMPACT_ATOMS: atom_id res chain seq x y z
N MET A 1 15.18 -0.97 7.83
CA MET A 1 14.83 0.24 7.06
C MET A 1 13.57 0.83 7.67
N GLU A 2 13.44 2.16 7.74
CA GLU A 2 12.19 2.79 8.16
C GLU A 2 11.16 2.71 7.02
N LEU A 3 9.96 2.17 7.31
CA LEU A 3 8.89 2.01 6.32
C LEU A 3 8.32 3.37 5.90
N LEU A 4 8.02 4.24 6.86
CA LEU A 4 7.40 5.55 6.60
C LEU A 4 8.31 6.66 7.10
N THR A 5 9.02 7.32 6.18
CA THR A 5 9.85 8.48 6.53
C THR A 5 9.00 9.72 6.75
N PRO A 6 9.51 10.77 7.44
CA PRO A 6 8.79 12.02 7.62
C PRO A 6 8.29 12.64 6.30
N GLU A 7 9.10 12.60 5.25
CA GLU A 7 8.75 13.16 3.94
C GLU A 7 7.58 12.43 3.29
N ILE A 8 7.52 11.10 3.46
CA ILE A 8 6.40 10.30 2.96
C ILE A 8 5.15 10.54 3.79
N ARG A 9 5.30 10.67 5.11
CA ARG A 9 4.19 11.00 6.02
C ARG A 9 3.55 12.34 5.65
N GLU A 10 4.35 13.35 5.32
CA GLU A 10 3.87 14.66 4.88
C GLU A 10 3.26 14.65 3.47
N ALA A 11 3.73 13.77 2.59
CA ALA A 11 3.22 13.66 1.22
C ALA A 11 1.88 12.92 1.12
N LEU A 12 1.57 12.03 2.07
CA LEU A 12 0.32 11.27 2.07
C LEU A 12 -0.86 12.18 2.44
N PRO A 13 -1.92 12.22 1.60
CA PRO A 13 -3.19 12.84 1.97
C PRO A 13 -3.77 12.20 3.22
N LEU A 14 -4.49 13.01 4.02
CA LEU A 14 -5.29 12.49 5.13
C LEU A 14 -6.35 11.52 4.61
N LEU A 15 -6.79 10.57 5.45
CA LEU A 15 -7.91 9.71 5.11
C LEU A 15 -9.12 10.53 4.63
N TYR A 16 -9.79 10.03 3.61
CA TYR A 16 -10.96 10.63 2.96
C TYR A 16 -10.68 11.92 2.16
N ALA A 17 -9.42 12.37 2.04
CA ALA A 17 -9.08 13.54 1.23
C ALA A 17 -9.28 13.31 -0.29
N ASN A 18 -9.29 12.07 -0.74
CA ASN A 18 -9.40 11.68 -2.14
C ASN A 18 -10.76 11.04 -2.51
N GLU A 19 -11.80 11.17 -1.67
CA GLU A 19 -13.12 10.58 -1.95
C GLU A 19 -13.67 10.96 -3.33
N GLU A 20 -13.53 12.23 -3.72
CA GLU A 20 -13.99 12.72 -5.03
C GLU A 20 -13.17 12.16 -6.20
N GLN A 21 -11.92 11.74 -5.97
CA GLN A 21 -11.05 11.17 -6.99
C GLN A 21 -11.31 9.67 -7.19
N GLY A 22 -11.80 8.97 -6.16
CA GLY A 22 -12.04 7.52 -6.20
C GLY A 22 -10.81 6.76 -6.70
N LEU A 23 -10.98 5.89 -7.70
CA LEU A 23 -9.88 5.09 -8.28
C LEU A 23 -8.82 5.92 -9.03
N ALA A 24 -9.06 7.21 -9.32
CA ALA A 24 -8.05 8.09 -9.89
C ALA A 24 -7.01 8.55 -8.85
N ALA A 25 -7.29 8.37 -7.56
CA ALA A 25 -6.38 8.68 -6.47
C ALA A 25 -5.04 7.95 -6.66
N GLN A 26 -3.95 8.63 -6.29
CA GLN A 26 -2.60 8.10 -6.43
C GLN A 26 -2.23 7.26 -5.21
N ALA A 27 -1.71 6.05 -5.43
CA ALA A 27 -0.96 5.32 -4.42
C ALA A 27 0.49 5.82 -4.44
N LEU A 28 0.89 6.51 -3.37
CA LEU A 28 2.18 7.19 -3.26
C LEU A 28 3.30 6.27 -2.78
N VAL A 29 2.97 5.21 -2.04
CA VAL A 29 3.94 4.32 -1.40
C VAL A 29 3.57 2.88 -1.66
N LYS A 30 4.58 2.04 -1.84
CA LYS A 30 4.45 0.59 -1.96
C LYS A 30 5.26 -0.11 -0.88
N PHE A 31 4.61 -1.01 -0.16
CA PHE A 31 5.21 -1.95 0.78
C PHE A 31 5.05 -3.37 0.26
N PHE A 32 5.99 -4.27 0.59
CA PHE A 32 5.92 -5.66 0.15
C PHE A 32 6.64 -6.59 1.11
N THR A 33 6.21 -7.86 1.14
CA THR A 33 6.99 -8.92 1.76
C THR A 33 8.07 -9.42 0.78
N PRO A 34 9.35 -9.45 1.17
CA PRO A 34 10.42 -9.93 0.27
C PRO A 34 10.42 -11.46 0.08
N ASP A 35 9.76 -12.20 0.98
CA ASP A 35 9.70 -13.66 1.04
C ASP A 35 8.27 -14.22 0.88
N SER A 36 7.31 -13.40 0.44
CA SER A 36 5.94 -13.81 0.14
C SER A 36 5.30 -12.91 -0.94
N ASN A 37 4.05 -13.16 -1.31
CA ASN A 37 3.38 -12.43 -2.41
C ASN A 37 2.49 -11.26 -1.94
N TRP A 38 2.63 -10.82 -0.70
CA TRP A 38 1.83 -9.70 -0.19
C TRP A 38 2.42 -8.34 -0.55
N THR A 39 1.57 -7.43 -1.03
CA THR A 39 1.93 -6.05 -1.40
C THR A 39 0.86 -5.09 -0.93
N TRP A 40 1.26 -3.92 -0.43
CA TRP A 40 0.36 -2.84 -0.02
C TRP A 40 0.73 -1.55 -0.73
N TYR A 41 -0.27 -0.84 -1.21
CA TYR A 41 -0.14 0.44 -1.90
C TYR A 41 -0.91 1.49 -1.12
N ALA A 42 -0.23 2.43 -0.47
CA ALA A 42 -0.86 3.46 0.35
C ALA A 42 -1.22 4.69 -0.50
N SER A 43 -2.48 5.08 -0.46
CA SER A 43 -3.00 6.32 -1.08
C SER A 43 -3.25 7.41 -0.06
N GLU A 44 -3.72 7.07 1.13
CA GLU A 44 -4.02 8.00 2.22
C GLU A 44 -3.51 7.45 3.56
N PHE A 45 -3.36 8.33 4.55
CA PHE A 45 -2.89 8.00 5.88
C PHE A 45 -3.51 8.91 6.94
N ASP A 46 -3.86 8.39 8.11
CA ASP A 46 -4.45 9.18 9.19
C ASP A 46 -3.45 10.11 9.91
N GLY A 47 -2.15 9.94 9.63
CA GLY A 47 -1.07 10.68 10.28
C GLY A 47 -0.49 9.98 11.50
N GLU A 48 -1.05 8.85 11.92
CA GLU A 48 -0.62 8.07 13.08
C GLU A 48 -0.27 6.62 12.70
N ASP A 49 -1.24 5.82 12.25
CA ASP A 49 -1.11 4.37 12.05
C ASP A 49 -1.87 3.80 10.85
N ILE A 50 -3.06 4.31 10.52
CA ILE A 50 -3.92 3.68 9.52
C ILE A 50 -3.73 4.29 8.13
N PHE A 51 -3.40 3.42 7.17
CA PHE A 51 -3.43 3.73 5.74
C PHE A 51 -4.76 3.31 5.11
N PHE A 52 -5.09 3.94 3.98
CA PHE A 52 -6.03 3.43 3.00
C PHE A 52 -5.35 3.24 1.65
N GLY A 53 -5.70 2.16 0.94
CA GLY A 53 -5.27 1.94 -0.44
C GLY A 53 -5.48 0.51 -0.91
N LEU A 54 -4.66 0.06 -1.88
CA LEU A 54 -4.80 -1.25 -2.51
C LEU A 54 -3.92 -2.29 -1.83
N VAL A 55 -4.51 -3.42 -1.43
CA VAL A 55 -3.84 -4.57 -0.84
C VAL A 55 -3.89 -5.74 -1.81
N ILE A 56 -2.74 -6.35 -2.05
CA ILE A 56 -2.58 -7.54 -2.87
C ILE A 56 -2.17 -8.68 -1.94
N GLY A 57 -3.02 -9.69 -1.85
CA GLY A 57 -2.77 -10.91 -1.11
C GLY A 57 -3.29 -12.10 -1.88
N PHE A 58 -4.41 -12.66 -1.42
CA PHE A 58 -5.15 -13.66 -2.19
C PHE A 58 -5.91 -13.02 -3.36
N GLU A 59 -6.39 -11.80 -3.15
CA GLU A 59 -7.12 -10.98 -4.11
C GLU A 59 -6.56 -9.55 -4.10
N ALA A 60 -6.98 -8.73 -5.06
CA ALA A 60 -6.66 -7.30 -5.10
C ALA A 60 -7.84 -6.48 -4.55
N GLU A 61 -7.68 -5.93 -3.35
CA GLU A 61 -8.77 -5.28 -2.61
C GLU A 61 -8.39 -3.87 -2.14
N LEU A 62 -9.34 -2.94 -2.19
CA LEU A 62 -9.18 -1.65 -1.51
C LEU A 62 -9.55 -1.81 -0.03
N GLY A 63 -8.71 -1.31 0.86
CA GLY A 63 -8.95 -1.43 2.29
C GLY A 63 -7.99 -0.64 3.15
N TYR A 64 -8.20 -0.76 4.45
CA TYR A 64 -7.38 -0.14 5.47
C TYR A 64 -6.33 -1.12 5.98
N PHE A 65 -5.15 -0.62 6.32
CA PHE A 65 -4.07 -1.41 6.92
C PHE A 65 -3.20 -0.56 7.86
N SER A 66 -2.63 -1.20 8.89
CA SER A 66 -1.89 -0.52 9.97
C SER A 66 -0.38 -0.50 9.73
N LEU A 67 0.26 0.66 9.98
CA LEU A 67 1.72 0.81 9.98
C LEU A 67 2.36 -0.08 11.05
N GLN A 68 1.79 -0.12 12.25
CA GLN A 68 2.27 -0.96 13.35
C GLN A 68 2.21 -2.44 12.98
N GLU A 69 1.14 -2.89 12.31
CA GLU A 69 1.06 -4.26 11.79
C GLU A 69 2.14 -4.51 10.74
N LEU A 70 2.32 -3.61 9.76
CA LEU A 70 3.37 -3.75 8.75
C LEU A 70 4.78 -3.86 9.37
N GLN A 71 5.05 -3.12 10.45
CA GLN A 71 6.33 -3.15 11.15
C GLN A 71 6.55 -4.44 11.96
N SER A 72 5.49 -5.07 12.45
CA SER A 72 5.55 -6.25 13.32
C SER A 72 5.50 -7.57 12.57
N VAL A 73 4.78 -7.63 11.44
CA VAL A 73 4.62 -8.83 10.61
C VAL A 73 5.96 -9.32 10.06
N ARG A 74 6.10 -10.64 10.00
CA ARG A 74 7.23 -11.33 9.37
C ARG A 74 6.69 -12.35 8.38
N GLY A 75 7.34 -12.44 7.22
CA GLY A 75 7.01 -13.44 6.21
C GLY A 75 7.49 -14.85 6.58
N PRO A 76 7.27 -15.83 5.69
CA PRO A 76 7.56 -17.24 5.94
C PRO A 76 9.03 -17.56 6.27
N LEU A 77 9.98 -16.74 5.80
CA LEU A 77 11.40 -16.86 6.09
C LEU A 77 11.84 -15.95 7.25
N GLY A 78 10.90 -15.32 7.94
CA GLY A 78 11.15 -14.39 9.04
C GLY A 78 11.62 -13.01 8.59
N LEU A 79 11.49 -12.66 7.30
CA LEU A 79 11.88 -11.35 6.81
C LEU A 79 10.82 -10.29 7.15
N PRO A 80 11.22 -9.05 7.50
CA PRO A 80 10.29 -7.95 7.69
C PRO A 80 9.71 -7.48 6.35
N ILE A 81 8.58 -6.80 6.41
CA ILE A 81 8.08 -6.03 5.27
C ILE A 81 9.06 -4.90 4.93
N GLU A 82 9.17 -4.59 3.65
CA GLU A 82 10.04 -3.54 3.11
C GLU A 82 9.24 -2.49 2.35
N ARG A 83 9.79 -1.27 2.26
CA ARG A 83 9.29 -0.23 1.36
C ARG A 83 10.07 -0.28 0.05
N ASP A 84 9.36 -0.23 -1.07
CA ASP A 84 9.96 -0.15 -2.41
C ASP A 84 10.51 1.27 -2.66
N LEU A 85 11.83 1.40 -2.73
CA LEU A 85 12.52 2.70 -2.95
C LEU A 85 12.44 3.21 -4.40
N HIS A 86 12.10 2.34 -5.35
CA HIS A 86 12.08 2.65 -6.78
C HIS A 86 10.67 2.73 -7.35
N TYR A 87 9.67 2.46 -6.51
CA TYR A 87 8.27 2.63 -6.85
C TYR A 87 7.99 4.08 -7.27
N LYS A 88 7.26 4.21 -8.37
CA LYS A 88 6.72 5.48 -8.85
C LYS A 88 5.22 5.48 -8.62
N PRO A 89 4.64 6.56 -8.07
CA PRO A 89 3.19 6.63 -7.85
C PRO A 89 2.39 6.31 -9.11
N ARG A 90 1.30 5.58 -8.92
CA ARG A 90 0.32 5.21 -9.94
C ARG A 90 -1.08 5.36 -9.38
N SER A 91 -2.08 5.50 -10.25
CA SER A 91 -3.47 5.51 -9.80
C SER A 91 -3.90 4.14 -9.27
N LEU A 92 -4.84 4.12 -8.32
CA LEU A 92 -5.45 2.89 -7.85
C LEU A 92 -6.11 2.11 -8.99
N ALA A 93 -6.70 2.79 -9.98
CA ALA A 93 -7.23 2.20 -11.21
C ALA A 93 -6.18 1.41 -12.00
N GLU A 94 -5.02 2.02 -12.28
CA GLU A 94 -3.94 1.34 -13.02
C GLU A 94 -3.41 0.11 -12.29
N LEU A 95 -3.27 0.20 -10.97
CA LEU A 95 -2.81 -0.91 -10.14
C LEU A 95 -3.85 -2.04 -10.14
N GLN A 96 -5.13 -1.70 -9.95
CA GLN A 96 -6.21 -2.69 -9.95
C GLN A 96 -6.30 -3.43 -11.29
N SER A 97 -6.28 -2.72 -12.42
CA SER A 97 -6.26 -3.36 -13.74
C SER A 97 -5.03 -4.25 -13.93
N HIS A 98 -3.85 -3.82 -13.49
CA HIS A 98 -2.64 -4.62 -13.58
C HIS A 98 -2.77 -5.96 -12.84
N TYR A 99 -3.35 -5.95 -11.64
CA TYR A 99 -3.51 -7.16 -10.82
C TYR A 99 -4.69 -8.05 -11.28
N GLN A 100 -5.75 -7.46 -11.84
CA GLN A 100 -6.82 -8.20 -12.51
C GLN A 100 -6.27 -8.98 -13.72
N ASP A 101 -5.48 -8.32 -14.58
CA ASP A 101 -4.84 -8.97 -15.72
C ASP A 101 -3.86 -10.08 -15.29
N ALA A 102 -3.27 -9.95 -14.10
CA ALA A 102 -2.39 -10.94 -13.49
C ALA A 102 -3.13 -12.08 -12.77
N GLY A 103 -4.47 -12.08 -12.76
CA GLY A 103 -5.30 -13.15 -12.20
C GLY A 103 -5.71 -12.98 -10.73
N TYR A 104 -5.50 -11.80 -10.12
CA TYR A 104 -5.95 -11.47 -8.76
C TYR A 104 -7.37 -10.88 -8.76
N ALA A 105 -8.28 -11.49 -9.52
CA ALA A 105 -9.67 -11.05 -9.60
C ALA A 105 -10.46 -11.48 -8.35
N TYR A 106 -11.44 -10.65 -8.01
CA TYR A 106 -12.51 -10.93 -7.03
C TYR A 106 -13.54 -11.93 -7.60
#